data_AF-A0A7R9W8K6-F1
#
_entry.id   AF-A0A7R9W8K6-F1
#
_cell.length_a   1.000
_cell.length_b   1.000
_cell.length_c   1.000
_cell.angle_alpha   90.00
_cell.angle_beta   90.00
_cell.angle_gamma   90.00
#
_symmetry.space_group_name_H-M   'P 1'
#
loop_
_entity.id
_entity.type
_entity.pdbx_description
1 polymer ?
#
loop_
_entity_poly.entity_id
_entity_poly.type
_entity_poly.pdbx_seq_one_letter_code
_entity_poly.pdbx_strand_id
1 'polypeptide(L)'
;RRRIRQGSNGAKVSNSNTTTNKGSGHVRGLTDQLLAAYDLGLSSSKVRQIFPYHVMLDRHFVVLQVGRRLPELLGRDESDIVGRPVMSVLRIVKPVLAEWDWGMMQKLSDQIFFLAPVLKEENNNGIGGSKHSGGGAGGGGGGPSRMHIKTGGHHNRESFLDR
;
A
#
# COMPACT_ATOMS: atom_id res chain seq x y z
N ARG A 1 30.20 8.29 47.03
CA ARG A 1 31.20 8.34 45.95
C ARG A 1 30.53 8.86 44.67
N ARG A 2 31.12 9.90 44.07
CA ARG A 2 30.70 10.61 42.85
C ARG A 2 30.64 9.67 41.61
N ARG A 3 29.67 9.85 40.72
CA ARG A 3 29.89 10.48 39.40
C ARG A 3 28.59 10.63 38.59
N ILE A 4 28.26 11.91 38.38
CA ILE A 4 27.42 12.47 37.32
C ILE A 4 28.08 12.19 35.96
N ARG A 5 27.29 11.82 34.94
CA ARG A 5 27.56 12.18 33.53
C ARG A 5 26.26 12.33 32.76
N GLN A 6 25.82 13.58 32.63
CA GLN A 6 24.99 14.04 31.52
C GLN A 6 25.84 14.05 30.24
N GLY A 7 25.25 13.61 29.13
CA GLY A 7 25.86 13.66 27.80
C GLY A 7 24.77 13.89 26.76
N SER A 8 24.41 15.16 26.57
CA SER A 8 23.51 15.64 25.52
C SER A 8 24.31 15.89 24.24
N ASN A 9 24.11 15.06 23.22
CA ASN A 9 24.63 15.32 21.88
C ASN A 9 23.53 15.92 21.01
N GLY A 10 23.55 17.25 20.87
CA GLY A 10 22.75 17.97 19.89
C GLY A 10 23.38 17.87 18.51
N ALA A 11 22.70 17.20 17.59
CA ALA A 11 23.01 17.24 16.16
C ALA A 11 22.12 18.32 15.51
N LYS A 12 22.67 19.51 15.30
CA LYS A 12 22.13 20.51 14.36
C LYS A 12 22.51 20.09 12.95
N VAL A 13 21.56 19.57 12.19
CA VAL A 13 21.71 19.36 10.74
C VAL A 13 21.13 20.58 10.03
N SER A 14 22.01 21.46 9.57
CA SER A 14 21.68 22.58 8.70
C SER A 14 21.79 22.11 7.25
N ASN A 15 20.65 21.96 6.55
CA ASN A 15 20.62 21.75 5.11
C ASN A 15 20.35 23.09 4.42
N SER A 16 21.41 23.71 3.89
CA SER A 16 21.32 24.87 2.99
C SER A 16 21.55 24.42 1.55
N ASN A 17 20.48 24.24 0.78
CA ASN A 17 20.56 24.06 -0.66
C ASN A 17 20.44 25.43 -1.32
N THR A 18 21.59 26.01 -1.70
CA THR A 18 21.66 27.24 -2.50
C THR A 18 21.99 26.86 -3.94
N THR A 19 20.98 26.83 -4.81
CA THR A 19 21.16 26.62 -6.25
C THR A 19 21.26 27.99 -6.93
N THR A 20 22.47 28.43 -7.25
CA THR A 20 22.71 29.62 -8.09
C THR A 20 22.73 29.20 -9.56
N ASN A 21 21.69 29.56 -10.31
CA ASN A 21 21.66 29.40 -11.77
C ASN A 21 21.93 30.76 -12.44
N LYS A 22 23.08 30.88 -13.11
CA LYS A 22 23.42 32.03 -13.97
C LYS A 22 22.91 31.76 -15.38
N GLY A 23 22.00 32.62 -15.85
CA GLY A 23 21.41 32.55 -17.18
C GLY A 23 22.39 32.89 -18.30
N SER A 24 22.21 32.21 -19.44
CA SER A 24 22.72 32.62 -20.75
C SER A 24 21.55 32.68 -21.72
N GLY A 25 21.45 33.80 -22.44
CA GLY A 25 20.26 34.23 -23.16
C GLY A 25 19.89 33.34 -24.34
N HIS A 26 18.66 32.84 -24.30
CA HIS A 26 17.96 32.31 -25.46
C HIS A 26 16.54 32.88 -25.43
N VAL A 27 16.27 33.82 -26.34
CA VAL A 27 14.95 34.42 -26.53
C VAL A 27 14.10 33.42 -27.33
N ARG A 28 13.64 32.36 -26.65
CA ARG A 28 12.62 31.44 -27.12
C ARG A 28 11.62 31.22 -25.98
N GLY A 29 10.37 31.63 -26.21
CA GLY A 29 9.20 31.15 -25.47
C GLY A 29 8.92 31.79 -24.11
N LEU A 30 8.30 32.97 -24.09
CA LEU A 30 7.66 33.53 -22.88
C LEU A 30 6.56 32.59 -22.31
N THR A 31 5.99 31.72 -23.14
CA THR A 31 5.01 30.70 -22.73
C THR A 31 5.64 29.55 -21.93
N ASP A 32 6.86 29.12 -22.29
CA ASP A 32 7.52 28.00 -21.61
C ASP A 32 8.07 28.43 -20.23
N GLN A 33 8.50 29.69 -20.08
CA GLN A 33 8.86 30.26 -18.78
C GLN A 33 7.65 30.50 -17.86
N LEU A 34 6.48 30.82 -18.42
CA LEU A 34 5.24 30.94 -17.64
C LEU A 34 4.75 29.57 -17.16
N LEU A 35 4.81 28.53 -18.00
CA LEU A 35 4.50 27.16 -17.58
C LEU A 35 5.52 26.61 -16.56
N ALA A 36 6.80 26.94 -16.67
CA ALA A 36 7.82 26.60 -15.67
C ALA A 36 7.68 27.41 -14.36
N ALA A 37 7.07 28.59 -14.39
CA ALA A 37 6.79 29.38 -13.19
C ALA A 37 5.59 28.86 -12.38
N TYR A 38 4.72 28.07 -13.00
CA TYR A 38 3.64 27.33 -12.32
C TYR A 38 4.06 25.90 -11.99
N ASP A 39 5.30 25.71 -11.50
CA ASP A 39 5.75 24.45 -10.88
C ASP A 39 5.09 24.27 -9.49
N LEU A 40 3.75 24.34 -9.48
CA LEU A 40 2.86 24.09 -8.35
C LEU A 40 2.73 22.58 -8.15
N GLY A 41 3.86 21.89 -8.05
CA GLY A 41 3.90 20.50 -7.63
C GLY A 41 3.45 20.39 -6.17
N LEU A 42 2.55 19.45 -5.90
CA LEU A 42 2.29 19.06 -4.51
C LEU A 42 3.53 18.37 -3.95
N SER A 43 4.02 18.81 -2.79
CA SER A 43 5.08 18.08 -2.10
C SER A 43 4.61 16.66 -1.76
N SER A 44 5.52 15.69 -1.75
CA SER A 44 5.19 14.28 -1.44
C SER A 44 4.46 14.12 -0.11
N SER A 45 4.84 14.93 0.89
CA SER A 45 4.18 14.99 2.20
C SER A 45 2.73 15.48 2.07
N LYS A 46 2.47 16.46 1.19
CA LYS A 46 1.13 16.98 0.95
C LYS A 46 0.25 16.00 0.16
N VAL A 47 0.81 15.34 -0.86
CA VAL A 47 0.13 14.25 -1.60
C VAL A 47 -0.34 13.16 -0.62
N ARG A 48 0.52 12.77 0.33
CA ARG A 48 0.17 11.78 1.36
C ARG A 48 -0.96 12.20 2.28
N GLN A 49 -1.11 13.50 2.52
CA GLN A 49 -2.20 14.05 3.32
C GLN A 49 -3.50 14.12 2.52
N ILE A 50 -3.44 14.54 1.25
CA ILE A 50 -4.62 14.75 0.40
C ILE A 50 -5.21 13.41 -0.06
N PHE A 51 -4.36 12.43 -0.38
CA PHE A 51 -4.78 11.12 -0.85
C PHE A 51 -4.40 10.03 0.17
N PRO A 52 -5.23 9.78 1.19
CA PRO A 52 -4.85 8.93 2.32
C PRO A 52 -4.68 7.44 1.97
N TYR A 53 -5.15 6.99 0.80
CA TYR A 53 -5.11 5.59 0.35
C TYR A 53 -4.37 5.39 -0.99
N HIS A 54 -3.57 6.37 -1.44
CA HIS A 54 -2.84 6.24 -2.71
C HIS A 54 -1.67 5.24 -2.61
N VAL A 55 -1.20 4.78 -3.77
CA VAL A 55 0.02 3.98 -3.94
C VAL A 55 0.82 4.61 -5.09
N MET A 56 2.09 4.92 -4.86
CA MET A 56 3.03 5.33 -5.91
C MET A 56 3.96 4.18 -6.22
N LEU A 57 4.14 3.91 -7.52
CA LEU A 57 4.93 2.79 -8.02
C LEU A 57 6.07 3.30 -8.90
N ASP A 58 7.20 2.61 -8.90
CA ASP A 58 8.29 2.84 -9.85
C ASP A 58 8.07 2.05 -11.16
N ARG A 59 9.00 2.17 -12.12
CA ARG A 59 8.93 1.44 -13.40
C ARG A 59 8.97 -0.10 -13.28
N HIS A 60 9.31 -0.64 -12.10
CA HIS A 60 9.35 -2.07 -11.81
C HIS A 60 8.17 -2.51 -10.93
N PHE A 61 7.14 -1.68 -10.80
CA PHE A 61 5.99 -1.92 -9.93
C PHE A 61 6.38 -2.10 -8.44
N VAL A 62 7.49 -1.51 -8.02
CA VAL A 62 7.90 -1.44 -6.61
C VAL A 62 7.22 -0.25 -5.95
N VAL A 63 6.65 -0.46 -4.76
CA VAL A 63 5.96 0.58 -4.02
C VAL A 63 6.98 1.58 -3.46
N LEU A 64 6.92 2.83 -3.92
CA LEU A 64 7.79 3.92 -3.44
C LEU A 64 7.16 4.69 -2.28
N GLN A 65 5.85 4.88 -2.32
CA GLN A 65 5.12 5.67 -1.34
C GLN A 65 3.68 5.17 -1.22
N VAL A 66 3.13 5.25 -0.01
CA VAL A 66 1.71 4.98 0.25
C VAL A 66 1.04 6.12 1.03
N GLY A 67 -0.26 6.25 0.84
CA GLY A 67 -1.11 7.13 1.65
C GLY A 67 -1.06 6.76 3.14
N ARG A 68 -1.25 7.75 4.02
CA ARG A 68 -1.07 7.56 5.48
C ARG A 68 -1.99 6.50 6.09
N ARG A 69 -3.18 6.27 5.51
CA ARG A 69 -4.18 5.31 6.05
C ARG A 69 -4.16 3.95 5.35
N LEU A 70 -3.40 3.80 4.27
CA LEU A 70 -3.32 2.53 3.55
C LEU A 70 -2.72 1.39 4.41
N PRO A 71 -1.61 1.59 5.16
CA PRO A 71 -1.04 0.51 5.99
C PRO A 71 -2.03 -0.02 7.03
N GLU A 72 -2.75 0.89 7.71
CA GLU A 72 -3.80 0.56 8.68
C GLU A 72 -4.93 -0.25 8.03
N LEU A 73 -5.40 0.17 6.85
CA LEU A 73 -6.43 -0.56 6.09
C LEU A 73 -5.98 -1.97 5.70
N LEU A 74 -4.68 -2.16 5.42
CA LEU A 74 -4.10 -3.45 5.08
C LEU A 74 -3.74 -4.30 6.32
N GLY A 75 -3.82 -3.73 7.53
CA GLY A 75 -3.35 -4.38 8.76
C GLY A 75 -1.85 -4.68 8.73
N ARG A 76 -1.04 -3.80 8.13
CA ARG A 76 0.42 -3.98 7.98
C ARG A 76 1.17 -2.69 8.32
N ASP A 77 2.42 -2.84 8.71
CA ASP A 77 3.31 -1.69 8.86
C ASP A 77 3.72 -1.12 7.49
N GLU A 78 3.97 0.19 7.43
CA GLU A 78 4.38 0.86 6.19
C GLU A 78 5.70 0.29 5.63
N SER A 79 6.62 -0.11 6.51
CA SER A 79 7.90 -0.73 6.16
C SER A 79 7.75 -2.10 5.48
N ASP A 80 6.62 -2.77 5.68
CA ASP A 80 6.32 -4.04 5.02
C ASP A 80 5.69 -3.86 3.64
N ILE A 81 5.33 -2.62 3.29
CA ILE A 81 4.68 -2.28 2.02
C ILE A 81 5.66 -1.55 1.10
N VAL A 82 6.31 -0.49 1.61
CA VAL A 82 7.27 0.31 0.84
C VAL A 82 8.52 -0.51 0.52
N GLY A 83 8.99 -0.42 -0.73
CA GLY A 83 10.10 -1.21 -1.25
C GLY A 83 9.72 -2.63 -1.68
N ARG A 84 8.46 -3.04 -1.54
CA ARG A 84 7.97 -4.34 -2.03
C ARG A 84 7.35 -4.22 -3.43
N PRO A 85 7.43 -5.27 -4.26
CA PRO A 85 6.63 -5.37 -5.48
C PRO A 85 5.14 -5.30 -5.13
N VAL A 86 4.38 -4.45 -5.83
CA VAL A 86 2.95 -4.22 -5.56
C VAL A 86 2.14 -5.51 -5.63
N MET A 87 2.49 -6.42 -6.53
CA MET A 87 1.86 -7.75 -6.69
C MET A 87 1.96 -8.64 -5.45
N SER A 88 2.90 -8.38 -4.53
CA SER A 88 3.02 -9.10 -3.25
C SER A 88 2.14 -8.51 -2.13
N VAL A 89 1.59 -7.31 -2.35
CA VAL A 89 0.81 -6.56 -1.36
C VAL A 89 -0.65 -6.45 -1.81
N LEU A 90 -0.88 -6.16 -3.09
CA LEU A 90 -2.17 -5.90 -3.69
C LEU A 90 -2.35 -6.72 -4.98
N ARG A 91 -3.54 -7.28 -5.16
CA ARG A 91 -3.98 -7.89 -6.41
C ARG A 91 -5.09 -7.07 -7.06
N ILE A 92 -5.12 -7.05 -8.39
CA ILE A 92 -6.20 -6.44 -9.14
C ILE A 92 -7.39 -7.41 -9.16
N VAL A 93 -8.53 -6.96 -8.66
CA VAL A 93 -9.80 -7.71 -8.65
C VAL A 93 -10.62 -7.37 -9.90
N LYS A 94 -10.60 -6.10 -10.32
CA LYS A 94 -11.22 -5.62 -11.55
C LYS A 94 -10.36 -4.52 -12.20
N PRO A 95 -10.33 -4.44 -13.55
CA PRO A 95 -11.03 -5.33 -14.50
C PRO A 95 -10.47 -6.76 -14.49
N VAL A 96 -11.29 -7.73 -14.88
CA VAL A 96 -10.88 -9.15 -14.95
C VAL A 96 -9.84 -9.28 -16.06
N LEU A 97 -8.77 -10.06 -15.83
CA LEU A 97 -7.58 -10.21 -16.70
C LEU A 97 -6.59 -9.03 -16.67
N ALA A 98 -6.78 -8.02 -15.82
CA ALA A 98 -5.73 -7.02 -15.62
C ALA A 98 -4.56 -7.62 -14.82
N GLU A 99 -3.37 -7.39 -15.32
CA GLU A 99 -2.10 -7.78 -14.70
C GLU A 99 -1.24 -6.54 -14.44
N TRP A 100 -0.26 -6.67 -13.54
CA TRP A 100 0.71 -5.60 -13.27
C TRP A 100 1.75 -5.52 -14.40
N ASP A 101 1.32 -4.99 -15.54
CA ASP A 101 2.13 -4.70 -16.73
C ASP A 101 1.87 -3.27 -17.22
N TRP A 102 2.91 -2.50 -17.54
CA TRP A 102 2.73 -1.08 -17.89
C TRP A 102 1.98 -0.89 -19.19
N GLY A 103 2.20 -1.77 -20.18
CA GLY A 103 1.47 -1.71 -21.45
C GLY A 103 -0.02 -1.95 -21.24
N MET A 104 -0.39 -2.88 -20.36
CA MET A 104 -1.77 -3.13 -19.97
C MET A 104 -2.36 -1.97 -19.15
N MET A 105 -1.64 -1.47 -18.14
CA MET A 105 -2.12 -0.35 -17.30
C MET A 105 -2.36 0.92 -18.11
N GLN A 106 -1.53 1.22 -19.11
CA GLN A 106 -1.73 2.36 -20.00
C GLN A 106 -3.01 2.22 -20.85
N LYS A 107 -3.30 1.03 -21.36
CA LYS A 107 -4.54 0.77 -22.12
C LYS A 107 -5.79 0.87 -21.25
N LEU A 108 -5.65 0.69 -19.94
CA LEU A 108 -6.72 0.70 -18.96
C LEU A 108 -6.70 1.97 -18.10
N SER A 109 -5.96 3.03 -18.47
CA SER A 109 -5.78 4.23 -17.65
C SER A 109 -7.09 4.92 -17.28
N ASP A 110 -8.09 4.82 -18.15
CA ASP A 110 -9.38 5.47 -17.99
C ASP A 110 -10.38 4.59 -17.22
N GLN A 111 -9.97 3.38 -16.83
CA GLN A 111 -10.80 2.44 -16.08
C GLN A 111 -10.53 2.52 -14.58
N ILE A 112 -11.57 2.19 -13.79
CA ILE A 112 -11.47 2.11 -12.34
C ILE A 112 -10.92 0.74 -11.95
N PHE A 113 -9.79 0.74 -11.24
CA PHE A 113 -9.19 -0.47 -10.68
C PHE A 113 -9.73 -0.76 -9.29
N PHE A 114 -10.15 -2.00 -9.07
CA PHE A 114 -10.48 -2.50 -7.74
C PHE A 114 -9.33 -3.36 -7.26
N LEU A 115 -8.73 -2.99 -6.12
CA LEU A 115 -7.60 -3.69 -5.54
C LEU A 115 -8.04 -4.43 -4.28
N ALA A 116 -7.45 -5.60 -4.03
CA ALA A 116 -7.60 -6.32 -2.78
C ALA A 116 -6.24 -6.65 -2.17
N PRO A 117 -6.13 -6.72 -0.83
CA PRO A 117 -4.91 -7.20 -0.17
C PRO A 117 -4.61 -8.64 -0.61
N VAL A 118 -3.32 -8.93 -0.84
CA VAL A 118 -2.84 -10.30 -0.97
C VAL A 118 -2.73 -10.87 0.43
N LEU A 119 -3.65 -11.76 0.82
CA LEU A 119 -3.53 -12.51 2.06
C LEU A 119 -2.30 -13.40 1.93
N LYS A 120 -1.32 -13.25 2.83
CA LYS A 120 -0.32 -14.30 2.99
C LYS A 120 -1.13 -15.48 3.49
N GLU A 121 -1.33 -16.48 2.63
CA GLU A 121 -1.78 -17.77 3.12
C GLU A 121 -0.74 -18.16 4.18
N GLU A 122 -1.14 -18.15 5.45
CA GLU A 122 -0.31 -18.68 6.51
C GLU A 122 -0.04 -20.11 6.08
N ASN A 123 1.19 -20.36 5.63
CA ASN A 123 1.63 -21.67 5.20
C ASN A 123 1.43 -22.62 6.38
N ASN A 124 0.26 -23.24 6.45
CA ASN A 124 -0.12 -24.24 7.43
C ASN A 124 0.56 -25.59 7.13
N ASN A 125 1.72 -25.54 6.46
CA ASN A 125 2.64 -26.66 6.24
C ASN A 125 3.55 -26.92 7.46
N GLY A 126 3.30 -26.23 8.58
CA GLY A 126 3.93 -26.53 9.86
C GLY A 126 3.14 -27.57 10.63
N ILE A 127 3.67 -28.80 10.66
CA ILE A 127 3.40 -29.84 11.68
C ILE A 127 2.19 -30.72 11.37
N GLY A 128 2.37 -31.59 10.38
CA GLY A 128 2.00 -32.99 10.58
C GLY A 128 2.68 -33.48 11.85
N GLY A 129 1.97 -33.38 12.96
CA GLY A 129 2.37 -33.88 14.25
C GLY A 129 2.70 -35.36 14.12
N SER A 130 3.96 -35.67 14.37
CA SER A 130 4.39 -37.03 14.65
C SER A 130 3.49 -37.59 15.74
N LYS A 131 2.87 -38.74 15.45
CA LYS A 131 2.01 -39.49 16.36
C LYS A 131 2.83 -39.89 17.59
N HIS A 132 2.81 -39.10 18.65
CA HIS A 132 3.11 -39.61 19.98
C HIS A 132 1.81 -40.11 20.60
N SER A 133 1.63 -41.42 20.51
CA SER A 133 0.71 -42.20 21.31
C SER A 133 1.10 -42.06 22.79
N GLY A 134 0.44 -41.15 23.50
CA GLY A 134 0.48 -41.05 24.95
C GLY A 134 -0.96 -41.15 25.45
N GLY A 135 -1.34 -42.34 25.93
CA GLY A 135 -2.64 -42.56 26.56
C GLY A 135 -2.79 -41.69 27.80
N GLY A 136 -3.90 -40.95 27.87
CA GLY A 136 -4.34 -40.22 29.05
C GLY A 136 -5.86 -40.28 29.10
N ALA A 137 -6.38 -41.13 29.99
CA ALA A 137 -7.80 -41.30 30.24
C ALA A 137 -8.34 -40.18 31.15
N GLY A 138 -9.60 -39.79 30.90
CA GLY A 138 -10.41 -38.91 31.76
C GLY A 138 -10.57 -37.50 31.16
N GLY A 139 -11.74 -36.90 31.04
CA GLY A 139 -13.10 -37.20 31.50
C GLY A 139 -13.88 -35.88 31.49
N GLY A 140 -15.15 -35.91 31.06
CA GLY A 140 -16.09 -34.77 31.06
C GLY A 140 -15.96 -33.89 29.80
N GLY A 141 -16.97 -33.71 28.94
CA GLY A 141 -18.40 -33.62 29.21
C GLY A 141 -18.84 -32.18 29.01
N GLY A 142 -19.01 -31.75 27.75
CA GLY A 142 -19.46 -30.40 27.41
C GLY A 142 -19.73 -30.30 25.91
N GLY A 143 -21.00 -30.40 25.51
CA GLY A 143 -21.44 -30.61 24.14
C GLY A 143 -21.25 -29.41 23.21
N PRO A 144 -21.33 -29.62 21.88
CA PRO A 144 -21.13 -28.57 20.89
C PRO A 144 -22.37 -27.67 20.76
N SER A 145 -22.19 -26.38 21.06
CA SER A 145 -23.15 -25.34 20.68
C SER A 145 -23.10 -25.12 19.17
N ARG A 146 -24.12 -25.68 18.49
CA ARG A 146 -24.39 -25.55 17.06
C ARG A 146 -24.98 -24.16 16.78
N MET A 147 -24.17 -23.23 16.26
CA MET A 147 -24.66 -21.93 15.80
C MET A 147 -25.10 -22.03 14.33
N HIS A 148 -26.39 -21.79 14.11
CA HIS A 148 -27.07 -21.88 12.82
C HIS A 148 -26.98 -20.50 12.13
N ILE A 149 -26.24 -20.36 11.03
CA ILE A 149 -26.18 -19.12 10.26
C ILE A 149 -27.11 -19.26 9.05
N LYS A 150 -28.17 -18.45 9.02
CA LYS A 150 -29.17 -18.40 7.96
C LYS A 150 -28.70 -17.42 6.88
N THR A 151 -28.22 -17.93 5.76
CA THR A 151 -27.90 -17.12 4.57
C THR A 151 -29.19 -16.76 3.84
N GLY A 152 -29.67 -15.54 4.06
CA GLY A 152 -30.74 -14.94 3.28
C GLY A 152 -30.20 -14.50 1.92
N GLY A 153 -30.53 -15.28 0.89
CA GLY A 153 -30.37 -14.85 -0.49
C GLY A 153 -31.41 -13.80 -0.85
N HIS A 154 -30.97 -12.68 -1.41
CA HIS A 154 -31.78 -11.89 -2.32
C HIS A 154 -30.93 -11.54 -3.54
N HIS A 155 -31.29 -12.20 -4.63
CA HIS A 155 -30.93 -11.80 -5.98
C HIS A 155 -31.49 -10.39 -6.21
N ASN A 156 -30.66 -9.46 -6.69
CA ASN A 156 -31.19 -8.44 -7.57
C ASN A 156 -30.31 -8.33 -8.81
N ARG A 157 -30.91 -8.69 -9.93
CA ARG A 157 -30.34 -8.80 -11.26
C ARG A 157 -31.02 -7.67 -12.03
N GLU A 158 -30.48 -6.46 -11.96
CA GLU A 158 -30.90 -5.39 -12.85
C GLU A 158 -29.86 -5.23 -13.95
N SER A 159 -30.19 -5.85 -15.08
CA SER A 159 -29.69 -5.52 -16.40
C SER A 159 -30.11 -4.09 -16.75
N PHE A 160 -29.15 -3.19 -16.90
CA PHE A 160 -29.34 -1.95 -17.64
C PHE A 160 -28.53 -2.02 -18.94
N LEU A 161 -29.24 -2.43 -19.99
CA LEU A 161 -28.93 -2.12 -21.39
C LEU A 161 -30.07 -1.23 -21.85
N ASP A 162 -29.80 0.06 -22.07
CA ASP A 162 -30.39 0.87 -23.14
C ASP A 162 -29.92 2.33 -23.02
N ARG A 163 -28.94 2.70 -23.87
CA ARG A 163 -28.96 3.83 -24.81
C ARG A 163 -27.58 4.07 -25.40
#